data_AF-Q6S973-F1
#
_entry.id   AF-Q6S973-F1
#
_cell.length_a   1.000
_cell.length_b   1.000
_cell.length_c   1.000
_cell.angle_alpha   90.00
_cell.angle_beta   90.00
_cell.angle_gamma   90.00
#
_symmetry.space_group_name_H-M   'P 1'
#
loop_
_entity.id
_entity.type
_entity.pdbx_description
1 polymer ?
#
loop_
_entity_poly.entity_id
_entity_poly.type
_entity_poly.pdbx_seq_one_letter_code
_entity_poly.pdbx_strand_id
1 'polypeptide(L)'
;VADMLHDSIHWRTEKLDKCINNSNESKACKNNNKCKDKCDCFQRWVKQKKDEWKPIKEHFRKQEGIVLEQGPIKLTHDAVLQTLLKKDLLLKIIQDVHGDTDDIERIEALLDDDAAAVAAAIASGEDNTTMDKLL
;
A
#
# COMPACT_ATOMS: atom_id res chain seq x y z
N VAL A 1 0.81 9.50 -1.44
CA VAL A 1 1.04 8.26 -0.65
C VAL A 1 0.07 8.21 0.51
N ALA A 2 0.05 9.23 1.39
CA ALA A 2 -0.91 9.34 2.50
C ALA A 2 -2.37 9.10 2.06
N ASP A 3 -2.85 9.80 1.02
CA ASP A 3 -4.21 9.61 0.51
C ASP A 3 -4.52 8.17 0.08
N MET A 4 -3.55 7.46 -0.50
CA MET A 4 -3.75 6.05 -0.88
C MET A 4 -3.89 5.16 0.36
N LEU A 5 -3.10 5.41 1.40
CA LEU A 5 -3.17 4.66 2.66
C LEU A 5 -4.50 4.92 3.37
N HIS A 6 -4.95 6.17 3.39
CA HIS A 6 -6.25 6.54 3.94
C HIS A 6 -7.41 5.90 3.16
N ASP A 7 -7.38 5.97 1.83
CA ASP A 7 -8.36 5.29 0.96
C ASP A 7 -8.37 3.77 1.22
N SER A 8 -7.20 3.13 1.37
CA SER A 8 -7.09 1.70 1.66
C SER A 8 -7.75 1.33 2.98
N ILE A 9 -7.55 2.13 4.04
CA ILE A 9 -8.21 1.94 5.33
C ILE A 9 -9.72 2.04 5.15
N HIS A 10 -10.19 3.12 4.51
CA HIS A 10 -11.63 3.34 4.29
C HIS A 10 -12.27 2.23 3.45
N TRP A 11 -11.57 1.69 2.45
CA TRP A 11 -12.03 0.51 1.72
C TRP A 11 -12.18 -0.70 2.64
N ARG A 12 -11.16 -0.98 3.47
CA ARG A 12 -11.14 -2.11 4.40
C ARG A 12 -12.24 -2.00 5.46
N THR A 13 -12.37 -0.86 6.14
CA THR A 13 -13.21 -0.69 7.33
C THR A 13 -14.65 -0.27 7.03
N GLU A 14 -14.87 0.59 6.04
CA GLU A 14 -16.20 1.18 5.80
C GLU A 14 -16.93 0.53 4.62
N LYS A 15 -16.20 0.23 3.54
CA LYS A 15 -16.81 -0.24 2.29
C LYS A 15 -16.95 -1.74 2.27
N LEU A 16 -15.85 -2.46 2.55
CA LEU A 16 -15.75 -3.91 2.34
C LEU A 16 -15.83 -4.74 3.61
N ASP A 17 -15.66 -4.16 4.80
CA ASP A 17 -15.76 -4.87 6.09
C ASP A 17 -17.00 -5.79 6.15
N LYS A 18 -18.17 -5.23 5.81
CA LYS A 18 -19.46 -5.96 5.81
C LYS A 18 -19.58 -7.04 4.72
N CYS A 19 -18.68 -7.04 3.74
CA CYS A 19 -18.63 -7.97 2.62
C CYS A 19 -17.52 -9.03 2.77
N ILE A 20 -16.51 -8.76 3.60
CA ILE A 20 -15.35 -9.63 3.86
C ILE A 20 -15.49 -10.35 5.20
N ASN A 21 -16.12 -9.75 6.21
CA ASN A 21 -16.32 -10.39 7.52
C ASN A 21 -17.27 -11.59 7.44
N ASN A 22 -16.64 -12.76 7.48
CA ASN A 22 -17.16 -14.09 7.17
C ASN A 22 -17.81 -14.79 8.37
N SER A 23 -19.08 -14.47 8.64
CA SER A 23 -19.99 -15.47 9.22
C SER A 23 -21.19 -15.77 8.31
N ASN A 24 -21.28 -15.13 7.14
CA ASN A 24 -22.38 -15.30 6.20
C ASN A 24 -21.90 -15.31 4.75
N GLU A 25 -21.74 -16.50 4.17
CA GLU A 25 -21.44 -16.68 2.74
C GLU A 25 -22.41 -15.92 1.83
N SER A 26 -23.65 -15.71 2.27
CA SER A 26 -24.68 -14.92 1.58
C SER A 26 -24.33 -13.43 1.42
N LYS A 27 -23.32 -12.92 2.13
CA LYS A 27 -22.85 -11.53 2.08
C LYS A 27 -21.49 -11.35 1.41
N ALA A 28 -20.86 -12.44 0.96
CA ALA A 28 -19.60 -12.38 0.23
C ALA A 28 -19.75 -11.63 -1.12
N CYS A 29 -18.65 -11.07 -1.64
CA CYS A 29 -18.61 -10.37 -2.94
C CYS A 29 -19.27 -11.17 -4.09
N LYS A 30 -19.25 -12.50 -4.03
CA LYS A 30 -19.80 -13.37 -5.08
C LYS A 30 -21.33 -13.55 -4.99
N ASN A 31 -21.91 -13.39 -3.80
CA ASN A 31 -23.26 -13.87 -3.50
C ASN A 31 -24.26 -12.76 -3.19
N ASN A 32 -23.80 -11.51 -3.04
CA ASN A 32 -24.64 -10.35 -2.77
C ASN A 32 -24.37 -9.24 -3.78
N ASN A 33 -25.36 -8.85 -4.59
CA ASN A 33 -25.19 -7.82 -5.63
C ASN A 33 -24.61 -6.50 -5.09
N LYS A 34 -25.00 -6.05 -3.89
CA LYS A 34 -24.44 -4.82 -3.29
C LYS A 34 -22.97 -4.98 -2.91
N CYS A 35 -22.57 -6.16 -2.43
CA CYS A 35 -21.15 -6.44 -2.18
C CYS A 35 -20.38 -6.65 -3.47
N LYS A 36 -20.96 -7.31 -4.47
CA LYS A 36 -20.36 -7.46 -5.80
C LYS A 36 -20.00 -6.11 -6.40
N ASP A 37 -20.95 -5.17 -6.43
CA ASP A 37 -20.72 -3.83 -6.97
C ASP A 37 -19.59 -3.10 -6.22
N LYS A 38 -19.54 -3.22 -4.88
CA LYS A 38 -18.47 -2.63 -4.07
C LYS A 38 -17.12 -3.27 -4.34
N CYS A 39 -17.05 -4.60 -4.49
CA CYS A 39 -15.82 -5.31 -4.77
C CYS A 39 -15.32 -5.01 -6.20
N ASP A 40 -16.22 -4.91 -7.17
CA ASP A 40 -15.90 -4.49 -8.54
C ASP A 40 -15.37 -3.04 -8.56
N CYS A 41 -15.97 -2.13 -7.78
CA CYS A 41 -15.47 -0.77 -7.60
C CYS A 41 -14.09 -0.74 -6.95
N PHE A 42 -13.87 -1.55 -5.90
CA PHE A 42 -12.56 -1.64 -5.27
C PHE A 42 -11.51 -2.18 -6.24
N GLN A 43 -11.82 -3.21 -7.02
CA GLN A 43 -10.91 -3.74 -8.03
C GLN A 43 -10.53 -2.69 -9.08
N ARG A 44 -11.50 -1.86 -9.52
CA ARG A 44 -11.23 -0.74 -10.42
C ARG A 44 -10.34 0.33 -9.77
N TRP A 45 -10.58 0.64 -8.50
CA TRP A 45 -9.76 1.57 -7.73
C TRP A 45 -8.32 1.07 -7.59
N VAL A 46 -8.12 -0.22 -7.24
CA VAL A 46 -6.78 -0.84 -7.16
C VAL A 46 -6.07 -0.74 -8.51
N LYS A 47 -6.76 -1.06 -9.61
CA LYS A 47 -6.19 -0.93 -10.96
C LYS A 47 -5.78 0.51 -11.26
N GLN A 48 -6.65 1.48 -10.97
CA GLN A 48 -6.34 2.89 -11.16
C GLN A 48 -5.12 3.31 -10.34
N LYS A 49 -4.99 2.86 -9.08
CA LYS A 49 -3.85 3.17 -8.23
C LYS A 49 -2.55 2.52 -8.71
N LYS A 50 -2.60 1.32 -9.29
CA LYS A 50 -1.44 0.73 -10.00
C LYS A 50 -1.00 1.58 -11.18
N ASP A 51 -1.96 2.04 -11.98
CA ASP A 51 -1.70 2.88 -13.15
C ASP A 51 -1.17 4.26 -12.77
N GLU A 52 -1.60 4.82 -11.62
CA GLU A 52 -1.06 6.07 -11.04
C GLU A 52 0.34 5.87 -10.42
N TRP A 53 0.59 4.72 -9.77
CA TRP A 53 1.84 4.44 -9.07
C TRP A 53 3.03 4.20 -10.03
N LYS A 54 2.78 3.54 -11.16
CA LYS A 54 3.81 3.26 -12.16
C LYS A 54 4.57 4.52 -12.64
N PRO A 55 3.92 5.58 -13.14
CA PRO A 55 4.61 6.80 -13.57
C PRO A 55 5.30 7.54 -12.41
N ILE A 56 4.80 7.41 -11.17
CA ILE A 56 5.47 7.97 -9.99
C ILE A 56 6.82 7.29 -9.78
N LYS A 57 6.87 5.95 -9.85
CA LYS A 57 8.14 5.19 -9.77
C LYS A 57 9.09 5.55 -10.91
N GLU A 58 8.57 5.66 -12.14
CA GLU A 58 9.37 6.06 -13.30
C GLU A 58 9.93 7.47 -13.15
N HIS A 59 9.14 8.41 -12.63
CA HIS A 59 9.62 9.76 -12.34
C HIS A 59 10.66 9.77 -11.21
N PHE A 60 10.45 8.99 -10.15
CA PHE A 60 11.42 8.85 -9.06
C PHE A 60 12.78 8.35 -9.55
N ARG A 61 12.79 7.37 -10.47
CA ARG A 61 14.02 6.83 -11.08
C ARG A 61 14.76 7.80 -12.01
N LYS A 62 14.14 8.92 -12.39
CA LYS A 62 14.78 9.98 -13.20
C LYS A 62 15.49 11.04 -12.36
N GLN A 63 15.34 11.01 -11.03
CA GLN A 63 15.98 12.01 -10.17
C GLN A 63 17.50 11.84 -10.18
N GLU A 64 18.21 12.90 -10.55
CA GLU A 64 19.68 12.94 -10.52
C GLU A 64 20.17 13.15 -9.08
N GLY A 65 21.39 12.68 -8.77
CA GLY A 65 22.00 12.84 -7.45
C GLY A 65 21.60 11.81 -6.38
N ILE A 66 20.66 10.91 -6.67
CA ILE A 66 20.30 9.79 -5.77
C ILE A 66 21.31 8.64 -5.87
N VAL A 67 21.82 8.38 -7.07
CA VAL A 67 22.76 7.28 -7.29
C VAL A 67 24.12 7.69 -6.75
N LEU A 68 24.55 7.04 -5.68
CA LEU A 68 25.85 7.21 -5.07
C LEU A 68 26.61 5.89 -5.18
N GLU A 69 27.75 5.92 -5.85
CA GLU A 69 28.69 4.81 -5.93
C GLU A 69 29.97 5.23 -5.19
N GLN A 70 30.10 4.78 -3.94
CA GLN A 70 31.31 4.99 -3.11
C GLN A 70 31.87 3.64 -2.67
N GLY A 71 32.85 3.14 -3.43
CA GLY A 71 33.47 1.85 -3.18
C GLY A 71 32.44 0.71 -3.25
N PRO A 72 32.33 -0.17 -2.24
CA PRO A 72 31.38 -1.28 -2.26
C PRO A 72 29.92 -0.84 -2.03
N ILE A 73 29.67 0.42 -1.68
CA ILE A 73 28.33 0.94 -1.43
C ILE A 73 27.77 1.52 -2.74
N LYS A 74 26.71 0.88 -3.23
CA LYS A 74 25.90 1.36 -4.36
C LYS A 74 24.50 1.69 -3.88
N LEU A 75 24.18 2.97 -3.78
CA LEU A 75 22.84 3.45 -3.52
C LEU A 75 22.10 3.59 -4.86
N THR A 76 20.99 2.88 -5.02
CA THR A 76 20.15 2.94 -6.23
C THR A 76 18.84 3.68 -5.93
N HIS A 77 18.16 4.17 -6.98
CA HIS A 77 16.81 4.75 -6.82
C HIS A 77 15.86 3.77 -6.13
N ASP A 78 15.89 2.50 -6.51
CA ASP A 78 15.00 1.50 -5.92
C ASP A 78 15.33 1.26 -4.44
N ALA A 79 16.61 1.23 -4.05
CA ALA A 79 17.01 1.11 -2.65
C ALA A 79 16.55 2.32 -1.80
N VAL A 80 16.64 3.54 -2.35
CA VAL A 80 16.16 4.75 -1.67
C VAL A 80 14.64 4.76 -1.59
N LEU A 81 13.94 4.44 -2.67
CA LEU A 81 12.48 4.37 -2.69
C LEU A 81 11.97 3.33 -1.68
N GLN A 82 12.56 2.14 -1.66
CA GLN A 82 12.23 1.11 -0.68
C GLN A 82 12.48 1.62 0.75
N THR A 83 13.59 2.32 1.00
CA THR A 83 13.91 2.88 2.32
C THR A 83 12.88 3.92 2.75
N LEU A 84 12.50 4.86 1.88
CA LEU A 84 11.49 5.89 2.15
C LEU A 84 10.10 5.29 2.46
N LEU A 85 9.79 4.15 1.85
CA LEU A 85 8.51 3.46 2.01
C LEU A 85 8.53 2.41 3.14
N LYS A 86 9.63 2.22 3.86
CA LYS A 86 9.65 1.36 5.06
C LYS A 86 8.72 1.95 6.12
N LYS A 87 7.98 1.07 6.81
CA LYS A 87 6.97 1.40 7.83
C LYS A 87 7.39 2.57 8.72
N ASP A 88 8.49 2.43 9.46
CA ASP A 88 8.93 3.42 10.44
C ASP A 88 9.19 4.81 9.83
N LEU A 89 9.86 4.86 8.68
CA LEU A 89 10.19 6.12 8.01
C LEU A 89 8.96 6.73 7.32
N LEU A 90 8.12 5.89 6.72
CA LEU A 90 6.88 6.30 6.07
C LEU A 90 5.90 6.93 7.07
N LEU A 91 5.68 6.28 8.22
CA LEU A 91 4.80 6.80 9.27
C LEU A 91 5.31 8.15 9.80
N LYS A 92 6.63 8.26 10.02
CA LYS A 92 7.26 9.52 10.42
C LYS A 92 7.07 10.63 9.39
N ILE A 93 7.29 10.35 8.10
CA ILE A 93 7.08 11.33 7.02
C ILE A 93 5.63 11.78 6.97
N ILE A 94 4.67 10.86 7.13
CA ILE A 94 3.24 11.19 7.15
C ILE A 94 2.91 12.06 8.37
N GLN A 95 3.45 11.71 9.54
CA GLN A 95 3.27 12.47 10.78
C GLN A 95 3.78 13.90 10.65
N ASP A 96 4.99 14.06 10.14
CA ASP A 96 5.64 15.36 10.01
C ASP A 96 4.89 16.28 9.04
N VAL A 97 4.21 15.73 8.02
CA VAL A 97 3.47 16.50 7.00
C VAL A 97 2.02 16.77 7.40
N HIS A 98 1.33 15.79 7.98
CA HIS A 98 -0.12 15.85 8.20
C HIS A 98 -0.52 16.13 9.66
N GLY A 99 0.36 15.88 10.64
CA GLY A 99 0.12 16.20 12.06
C GLY A 99 -1.00 15.41 12.76
N ASP A 100 -1.73 14.55 12.06
CA ASP A 100 -2.84 13.76 12.58
C ASP A 100 -2.34 12.42 13.15
N THR A 101 -2.42 12.28 14.48
CA THR A 101 -1.94 11.09 15.20
C THR A 101 -2.89 9.90 15.10
N ASP A 102 -4.20 10.14 14.97
CA ASP A 102 -5.20 9.07 15.02
C ASP A 102 -5.23 8.30 13.69
N ASP A 103 -4.97 8.99 12.57
CA ASP A 103 -4.80 8.36 11.26
C ASP A 103 -3.52 7.51 11.18
N ILE A 104 -2.46 7.88 11.91
CA ILE A 104 -1.19 7.14 11.91
C ILE A 104 -1.37 5.77 12.54
N GLU A 105 -2.07 5.65 13.68
CA GLU A 105 -2.31 4.35 14.32
C GLU A 105 -3.06 3.39 13.39
N ARG A 106 -4.04 3.89 12.63
CA ARG A 106 -4.80 3.10 11.65
C ARG A 106 -3.95 2.67 10.46
N ILE A 107 -3.09 3.57 9.97
CA ILE A 107 -2.12 3.25 8.90
C ILE A 107 -1.10 2.24 9.39
N GLU A 108 -0.64 2.38 10.62
CA GLU A 108 0.30 1.45 11.24
C GLU A 108 -0.28 0.03 11.27
N ALA A 109 -1.51 -0.11 11.78
CA ALA A 109 -2.21 -1.39 11.81
C ALA A 109 -2.41 -2.00 10.40
N LEU A 110 -2.77 -1.17 9.41
CA LEU A 110 -2.88 -1.60 8.01
C LEU A 110 -1.56 -2.19 7.49
N LEU A 111 -0.44 -1.52 7.77
CA LEU A 111 0.89 -1.94 7.31
C LEU A 111 1.36 -3.22 8.00
N ASP A 112 1.00 -3.43 9.26
CA ASP A 112 1.34 -4.64 10.01
C ASP A 112 0.55 -5.87 9.54
N ASP A 113 -0.76 -5.71 9.33
CA ASP A 113 -1.62 -6.76 8.76
C ASP A 113 -1.08 -7.25 7.41
N ASP A 114 -0.68 -6.30 6.55
CA ASP A 114 -0.22 -6.63 5.21
C ASP A 114 1.21 -7.20 5.23
N ALA A 115 2.07 -6.76 6.16
CA ALA A 115 3.37 -7.42 6.36
C ALA A 115 3.21 -8.90 6.77
N ALA A 116 2.23 -9.21 7.63
CA ALA A 116 1.92 -10.59 8.02
C ALA A 116 1.35 -11.42 6.85
N ALA A 117 0.43 -10.85 6.06
CA ALA A 117 -0.13 -11.51 4.88
C ALA A 117 0.93 -11.75 3.79
N VAL A 118 1.83 -10.79 3.61
CA VAL A 118 2.89 -10.83 2.60
C VAL A 118 4.03 -11.77 3.02
N ALA A 119 4.37 -11.88 4.31
CA ALA A 119 5.30 -12.90 4.81
C ALA A 119 4.85 -14.33 4.47
N ALA A 120 3.54 -14.58 4.36
CA ALA A 120 2.99 -15.85 3.89
C ALA A 120 3.07 -16.03 2.36
N ALA A 121 3.25 -14.95 1.58
CA ALA A 121 3.25 -14.95 0.12
C ALA A 121 4.65 -14.84 -0.54
N ILE A 122 5.69 -14.33 0.14
CA ILE A 122 7.05 -14.08 -0.42
C ILE A 122 7.88 -15.38 -0.64
N ALA A 123 7.26 -16.52 -0.95
CA ALA A 123 7.99 -17.62 -1.56
C ALA A 123 8.47 -17.31 -3.01
N SER A 124 8.18 -16.12 -3.56
CA SER A 124 8.30 -15.79 -5.00
C SER A 124 9.37 -14.76 -5.42
N GLY A 125 10.14 -14.15 -4.52
CA GLY A 125 11.39 -13.44 -4.90
C GLY A 125 11.28 -12.13 -5.70
N GLU A 126 10.18 -11.37 -5.63
CA GLU A 126 10.07 -10.05 -6.26
C GLU A 126 10.40 -8.89 -5.29
N ASP A 127 11.25 -7.96 -5.74
CA ASP A 127 11.60 -6.70 -5.05
C ASP A 127 10.44 -5.69 -5.09
N ASN A 128 9.42 -5.92 -4.26
CA ASN A 128 8.21 -5.11 -4.21
C ASN A 128 8.27 -4.07 -3.06
N THR A 129 8.02 -2.80 -3.36
CA THR A 129 7.92 -1.75 -2.32
C THR A 129 6.69 -1.98 -1.43
N THR A 130 6.60 -1.31 -0.29
CA THR A 130 5.40 -1.35 0.58
C THR A 130 4.14 -1.02 -0.22
N MET A 131 4.19 -0.02 -1.10
CA MET A 131 3.05 0.37 -1.94
C MET A 131 2.70 -0.71 -2.98
N ASP A 132 3.70 -1.40 -3.54
CA ASP A 132 3.46 -2.51 -4.47
C ASP A 132 2.82 -3.72 -3.79
N LYS A 133 3.02 -3.87 -2.47
CA LYS A 133 2.41 -4.93 -1.67
C LYS A 133 0.96 -4.63 -1.30
N LEU A 134 0.62 -3.35 -1.11
CA LEU A 134 -0.73 -2.89 -0.80
C LEU A 134 -1.68 -2.93 -2.01
N LEU A 135 -1.14 -2.88 -3.24
CA LEU A 135 -1.90 -2.82 -4.50
C LEU A 135 -1.96 -4.17 -5.21
#